data_AF-A0A1D7QTY0-F1
#
_entry.id   AF-A0A1D7QTY0-F1
#
_cell.length_a   1.000
_cell.length_b   1.000
_cell.length_c   1.000
_cell.angle_alpha   90.00
_cell.angle_beta   90.00
_cell.angle_gamma   90.00
#
_symmetry.space_group_name_H-M   'P 1'
#
loop_
_entity.id
_entity.type
_entity.pdbx_description
1 polymer ?
#
loop_
_entity_poly.entity_id
_entity_poly.type
_entity_poly.pdbx_seq_one_letter_code
_entity_poly.pdbx_strand_id
1 'polypeptide(L)'
;MTNEQWGYWRLKLEPVLKSKQEEWIHFGHSEVTEQVVWDLFITRLEKKKEKPETIHVHWLVQELMHLSVNDYMTTLTVDALKGPDLFADGKALDLRSDRERALTEEQDHAGH
;
A
#
# COMPACT_ATOMS: atom_id res chain seq x y z
N MET A 1 3.49 9.47 -16.61
CA MET A 1 4.87 9.06 -16.89
C MET A 1 4.87 7.57 -17.22
N THR A 2 5.75 7.13 -18.12
CA THR A 2 5.93 5.71 -18.45
C THR A 2 6.83 5.02 -17.43
N ASN A 3 6.76 3.68 -17.31
CA ASN A 3 7.60 2.90 -16.37
C ASN A 3 9.10 3.14 -16.59
N GLU A 4 9.53 3.33 -17.83
CA GLU A 4 10.93 3.62 -18.19
C GLU A 4 11.40 4.98 -17.63
N GLN A 5 10.52 5.98 -17.57
CA GLN A 5 10.84 7.30 -17.01
C GLN A 5 11.07 7.22 -15.49
N TRP A 6 10.34 6.36 -14.79
CA TRP A 6 10.49 6.18 -13.35
C TRP A 6 11.82 5.51 -12.97
N GLY A 7 12.31 4.57 -13.80
CA GLY A 7 13.64 3.98 -13.61
C GLY A 7 14.76 5.02 -13.64
N TYR A 8 14.71 5.95 -14.62
CA TYR A 8 15.66 7.06 -14.70
C TYR A 8 15.60 7.98 -13.46
N TRP A 9 14.38 8.35 -13.03
CA TRP A 9 14.21 9.22 -11.86
C TRP A 9 14.66 8.55 -10.57
N ARG A 10 14.42 7.24 -10.41
CA ARG A 10 14.89 6.47 -9.25
C ARG A 10 16.41 6.53 -9.13
N LEU A 11 17.12 6.33 -10.24
CA LEU A 11 18.59 6.44 -10.26
C LEU A 11 19.06 7.85 -9.88
N LYS A 12 18.37 8.91 -10.34
CA LYS A 12 18.70 10.30 -9.99
C LYS A 12 18.40 10.65 -8.53
N LEU A 13 17.43 9.99 -7.91
CA LEU A 13 16.96 10.27 -6.55
C LEU A 13 17.57 9.35 -5.50
N GLU A 14 18.37 8.35 -5.88
CA GLU A 14 19.06 7.40 -5.00
C GLU A 14 19.67 8.04 -3.73
N PRO A 15 20.48 9.11 -3.79
CA PRO A 15 21.03 9.72 -2.57
C PRO A 15 19.96 10.28 -1.63
N VAL A 16 18.84 10.76 -2.17
CA VAL A 16 17.72 11.33 -1.38
C VAL A 16 16.87 10.21 -0.80
N LEU A 17 16.62 9.14 -1.56
CA LEU A 17 15.94 7.93 -1.10
C LEU A 17 16.68 7.32 0.09
N LYS A 18 18.00 7.17 -0.03
CA LYS A 18 18.85 6.67 1.05
C LYS A 18 18.80 7.58 2.28
N SER A 19 18.98 8.89 2.10
CA SER A 19 18.89 9.84 3.21
C SER A 19 17.53 9.78 3.91
N LYS A 20 16.44 9.58 3.17
CA LYS A 20 15.08 9.47 3.70
C LYS A 20 14.84 8.16 4.45
N GLN A 21 15.38 7.06 3.94
CA GLN A 21 15.37 5.77 4.61
C GLN A 21 16.13 5.83 5.93
N GLU A 22 17.33 6.40 5.94
CA GLU A 22 18.15 6.59 7.14
C GLU A 22 17.45 7.45 8.20
N GLU A 23 16.74 8.51 7.78
CA GLU A 23 15.87 9.33 8.65
C GLU A 23 14.81 8.48 9.37
N TRP A 24 14.11 7.59 8.65
CA TRP A 24 13.06 6.75 9.27
C TRP A 24 13.64 5.64 10.15
N ILE A 25 14.78 5.08 9.78
CA ILE A 25 15.54 4.17 10.64
C ILE A 25 15.92 4.88 11.95
N HIS A 26 16.37 6.13 11.86
CA HIS A 26 16.71 6.94 13.03
C HIS A 26 15.50 7.17 13.95
N PHE A 27 14.30 7.28 13.39
CA PHE A 27 13.05 7.34 14.16
C PHE A 27 12.56 5.98 14.73
N GLY A 28 13.33 4.90 14.52
CA GLY A 28 13.05 3.58 15.09
C GLY A 28 12.43 2.57 14.13
N HIS A 29 12.32 2.89 12.83
CA HIS A 29 11.76 1.99 11.82
C HIS A 29 12.87 1.29 11.03
N SER A 30 13.60 0.39 11.70
CA SER A 30 14.78 -0.30 11.14
C SER A 30 14.49 -1.19 9.92
N GLU A 31 13.24 -1.63 9.74
CA GLU A 31 12.84 -2.53 8.64
C GLU A 31 12.52 -1.80 7.33
N VAL A 32 12.55 -0.46 7.33
CA VAL A 32 12.32 0.34 6.12
C VAL A 32 13.48 0.14 5.16
N THR A 33 13.15 -0.24 3.92
CA THR A 33 14.09 -0.30 2.80
C THR A 33 13.90 0.88 1.86
N GLU A 34 14.92 1.22 1.07
CA GLU A 34 14.78 2.25 0.02
C GLU A 34 13.66 1.92 -0.99
N GLN A 35 13.40 0.63 -1.23
CA GLN A 35 12.30 0.18 -2.07
C GLN A 35 10.95 0.58 -1.49
N VAL A 36 10.76 0.42 -0.18
CA VAL A 36 9.53 0.84 0.52
C VAL A 36 9.32 2.35 0.41
N VAL A 37 10.38 3.15 0.60
CA VAL A 37 10.32 4.61 0.44
C VAL A 37 9.91 4.97 -0.99
N TRP A 38 10.51 4.31 -1.99
CA TRP A 38 10.20 4.53 -3.39
C TRP A 38 8.75 4.19 -3.76
N ASP A 39 8.25 3.06 -3.29
CA ASP A 39 6.88 2.62 -3.61
C ASP A 39 5.84 3.55 -2.98
N LEU A 40 6.09 4.01 -1.75
CA LEU A 40 5.26 5.02 -1.10
C LEU A 40 5.28 6.35 -1.86
N PHE A 41 6.47 6.78 -2.31
CA PHE A 41 6.64 7.99 -3.10
C PHE A 41 5.83 7.95 -4.40
N ILE A 42 5.94 6.86 -5.16
CA ILE A 42 5.22 6.68 -6.43
C ILE A 42 3.71 6.66 -6.18
N THR A 43 3.25 5.88 -5.21
CA THR A 43 1.82 5.82 -4.84
C THR A 43 1.26 7.21 -4.50
N ARG A 44 2.03 8.02 -3.76
CA ARG A 44 1.63 9.39 -3.42
C ARG A 44 1.61 10.30 -4.64
N LEU A 45 2.62 10.22 -5.50
CA LEU A 45 2.69 11.02 -6.73
C LEU A 45 1.54 10.66 -7.67
N GLU A 46 1.21 9.39 -7.85
CA GLU A 46 0.10 8.96 -8.70
C GLU A 46 -1.23 9.56 -8.24
N LYS A 47 -1.49 9.55 -6.93
CA LYS A 47 -2.70 10.14 -6.32
C LYS A 47 -2.71 11.67 -6.33
N LYS A 48 -1.56 12.32 -6.53
CA LYS A 48 -1.46 13.78 -6.52
C LYS A 48 -2.11 14.39 -7.76
N LYS A 49 -3.15 15.21 -7.56
CA LYS A 49 -3.92 15.87 -8.63
C LYS A 49 -3.12 16.97 -9.33
N GLU A 50 -2.36 17.73 -8.55
CA GLU A 50 -1.58 18.87 -9.04
C GLU A 50 -0.13 18.44 -9.25
N LYS A 51 0.28 18.43 -10.51
CA LYS A 51 1.67 18.20 -10.93
C LYS A 51 2.07 19.33 -11.87
N PRO A 52 3.32 19.81 -11.81
CA PRO A 52 3.80 20.78 -12.79
C PRO A 52 3.78 20.15 -14.18
N GLU A 53 3.58 20.99 -15.21
CA GLU A 53 3.58 20.56 -16.62
C GLU A 53 4.92 19.93 -17.02
N THR A 54 6.02 20.51 -16.52
CA THR A 54 7.36 19.95 -16.64
C THR A 54 7.88 19.53 -15.26
N ILE A 55 8.31 18.27 -15.16
CA ILE A 55 8.83 17.72 -13.91
C ILE A 55 10.34 17.94 -13.88
N HIS A 56 10.79 18.67 -12.86
CA HIS A 56 12.20 18.91 -12.59
C HIS A 56 12.65 18.14 -11.35
N VAL A 57 13.96 17.86 -11.26
CA VAL A 57 14.55 17.08 -10.16
C VAL A 57 14.28 17.71 -8.79
N HIS A 58 14.43 19.03 -8.65
CA HIS A 58 14.21 19.72 -7.38
C HIS A 58 12.77 19.58 -6.87
N TRP A 59 11.78 19.53 -7.78
CA TRP A 59 10.39 19.28 -7.39
C TRP A 59 10.23 17.85 -6.87
N LEU A 60 10.81 16.85 -7.54
CA LEU A 60 10.77 15.46 -7.07
C LEU A 60 11.47 15.29 -5.72
N VAL A 61 12.61 15.94 -5.53
CA VAL A 61 13.33 15.95 -4.25
C VAL A 61 12.45 16.55 -3.16
N GLN A 62 11.80 17.69 -3.42
CA GLN A 62 10.88 18.32 -2.46
C GLN A 62 9.73 17.37 -2.11
N GLU A 63 9.08 16.76 -3.10
CA GLU A 63 7.98 15.83 -2.87
C GLU A 63 8.42 14.60 -2.06
N LEU A 64 9.63 14.09 -2.32
CA LEU A 64 10.16 12.93 -1.62
C LEU A 64 10.53 13.26 -0.17
N MET A 65 11.12 14.44 0.06
CA MET A 65 11.45 14.92 1.41
C MET A 65 10.20 15.25 2.23
N HIS A 66 9.09 15.61 1.59
CA HIS A 66 7.79 15.83 2.23
C HIS A 66 7.08 14.54 2.66
N LEU A 67 7.58 13.35 2.27
CA LEU A 67 7.09 12.10 2.85
C LEU A 67 7.39 12.08 4.35
N SER A 68 6.41 11.70 5.14
CA SER A 68 6.57 11.50 6.57
C SER A 68 6.56 10.01 6.90
N VAL A 69 7.16 9.67 8.04
CA VAL A 69 7.06 8.32 8.60
C VAL A 69 5.59 7.93 8.89
N ASN A 70 4.73 8.91 9.18
CA ASN A 70 3.29 8.69 9.35
C ASN A 70 2.60 8.25 8.05
N ASP A 71 3.05 8.71 6.88
CA ASP A 71 2.51 8.25 5.59
C ASP A 71 2.79 6.75 5.40
N TYR A 72 3.98 6.29 5.80
CA TYR A 72 4.35 4.89 5.80
C TYR A 72 3.50 4.08 6.80
N MET A 73 3.41 4.52 8.05
CA MET A 73 2.63 3.83 9.09
C MET A 73 1.14 3.75 8.74
N THR A 74 0.58 4.80 8.15
CA THR A 74 -0.82 4.80 7.68
C THR A 74 -1.02 3.74 6.61
N THR A 75 -0.07 3.60 5.68
CA THR A 75 -0.12 2.59 4.62
C THR A 75 -0.09 1.17 5.20
N LEU A 76 0.86 0.87 6.11
CA LEU A 76 0.91 -0.41 6.81
C LEU A 76 -0.37 -0.72 7.59
N THR A 77 -0.92 0.29 8.27
CA THR A 77 -2.14 0.12 9.07
C THR A 77 -3.32 -0.19 8.18
N VAL A 78 -3.49 0.55 7.07
CA VAL A 78 -4.54 0.29 6.08
C VAL A 78 -4.38 -1.12 5.51
N ASP A 79 -3.16 -1.55 5.19
CA ASP A 79 -2.91 -2.88 4.64
C ASP A 79 -3.15 -4.00 5.66
N ALA A 80 -2.80 -3.81 6.94
CA ALA A 80 -3.12 -4.75 8.00
C ALA A 80 -4.63 -4.83 8.31
N LEU A 81 -5.36 -3.73 8.10
CA LEU A 81 -6.83 -3.68 8.27
C LEU A 81 -7.59 -4.20 7.06
N LYS A 82 -6.97 -4.26 5.86
CA LYS A 82 -7.54 -4.98 4.72
C LYS A 82 -7.57 -6.45 5.10
N GLY A 83 -8.76 -6.92 5.52
CA GLY A 83 -9.01 -8.32 5.77
C GLY A 83 -8.80 -9.18 4.52
N PRO A 84 -9.04 -10.50 4.59
CA PRO A 84 -8.96 -11.37 3.41
C PRO A 84 -9.81 -10.77 2.28
N ASP A 85 -9.26 -10.71 1.08
CA ASP A 85 -9.98 -10.23 -0.09
C ASP A 85 -11.11 -11.23 -0.39
N LEU A 86 -12.29 -10.91 0.12
CA LEU A 86 -13.49 -11.76 0.07
C LEU A 86 -13.93 -12.09 -1.36
N PHE A 87 -13.39 -11.38 -2.35
CA PHE A 87 -13.73 -11.53 -3.76
C PHE A 87 -12.56 -12.04 -4.61
N ALA A 88 -11.41 -12.38 -4.01
CA ALA A 88 -10.22 -12.81 -4.74
C ALA A 88 -10.45 -14.04 -5.64
N ASP A 89 -11.36 -14.94 -5.23
CA ASP A 89 -11.66 -16.17 -5.96
C ASP A 89 -12.85 -16.06 -6.93
N GLY A 90 -13.42 -14.86 -7.11
CA GLY A 90 -14.59 -14.64 -7.97
C GLY A 90 -15.87 -15.35 -7.52
N LYS A 91 -15.84 -16.01 -6.35
CA LYS A 91 -17.01 -16.58 -5.70
C LYS A 91 -17.71 -15.46 -4.94
N ALA A 92 -18.95 -15.16 -5.33
CA ALA A 92 -19.79 -14.32 -4.51
C ALA A 92 -19.90 -14.94 -3.10
N LEU A 93 -19.66 -14.13 -2.09
CA LEU A 93 -19.87 -14.52 -0.69
C LEU A 93 -21.36 -14.81 -0.48
N ASP A 94 -21.76 -16.08 -0.63
CA ASP A 94 -23.14 -16.51 -0.44
C ASP A 94 -23.45 -16.69 1.05
N LEU A 95 -23.69 -15.57 1.73
CA LEU A 95 -24.04 -15.52 3.16
C LEU A 95 -25.38 -16.19 3.49
N ARG A 96 -26.15 -16.64 2.49
CA ARG A 96 -27.44 -17.31 2.71
C ARG A 96 -27.29 -18.82 2.89
N SER A 97 -26.32 -19.45 2.21
CA SER A 97 -26.17 -20.91 2.19
C SER A 97 -25.75 -21.51 3.55
N ASP A 98 -24.90 -20.82 4.31
CA ASP A 98 -24.36 -21.36 5.57
C ASP A 98 -25.40 -21.39 6.71
N ARG A 99 -26.36 -20.46 6.72
CA ARG A 99 -27.45 -20.44 7.71
C ARG A 99 -28.52 -21.50 7.43
N GLU A 100 -28.76 -21.82 6.15
CA GLU A 100 -29.76 -22.82 5.75
C GLU A 100 -29.26 -24.25 6.02
N ARG A 101 -27.95 -24.51 5.88
CA ARG A 101 -27.34 -25.82 6.21
C ARG A 101 -27.39 -26.16 7.70
N ALA A 102 -27.13 -25.19 8.58
CA ALA A 102 -27.21 -25.41 10.02
C ALA A 102 -28.63 -25.78 10.50
N LEU A 103 -29.67 -25.28 9.82
CA LEU A 103 -31.07 -25.58 10.14
C LEU A 103 -31.53 -26.94 9.59
N THR A 104 -30.86 -27.48 8.57
CA THR A 104 -31.21 -28.81 8.01
C THR A 104 -30.59 -29.94 8.81
N GLU A 105 -29.38 -29.75 9.33
CA GLU A 105 -28.68 -30.76 10.17
C GLU A 105 -29.35 -30.94 11.55
N GLU A 106 -29.98 -29.90 12.09
CA GLU A 106 -30.69 -29.96 13.37
C GLU A 106 -32.05 -30.69 13.27
N GLN A 107 -32.65 -30.76 12.07
CA GLN A 107 -33.91 -31.50 11.85
C GLN A 107 -33.71 -33.00 11.64
N ASP A 108 -32.54 -33.43 11.13
CA ASP A 108 -32.24 -34.85 10.93
C ASP A 108 -31.87 -35.58 12.24
N HIS A 109 -31.42 -34.88 13.28
CA HIS A 109 -31.09 -35.47 14.58
C HIS A 109 -32.27 -35.58 15.57
N ALA A 110 -33.39 -34.93 15.30
CA ALA A 110 -34.59 -35.00 16.15
C ALA A 110 -35.59 -36.09 15.73
N GLY A 111 -35.28 -36.85 14.67
CA GLY A 111 -36.14 -37.87 14.06
C GLY A 111 -35.69 -39.32 14.23
N HIS A 112 -35.00 -39.66 15.33
CA HIS A 112 -34.70 -41.04 15.70
C HIS A 112 -35.11 -41.36 17.14
#